data_AF-A0A6J6D6K0-F1
#
_entry.id   AF-A0A6J6D6K0-F1
#
_cell.length_a   1.000
_cell.length_b   1.000
_cell.length_c   1.000
_cell.angle_alpha   90.00
_cell.angle_beta   90.00
_cell.angle_gamma   90.00
#
_symmetry.space_group_name_H-M   'P 1'
#
loop_
_entity.id
_entity.type
_entity.pdbx_description
1 polymer ?
#
loop_
_entity_poly.entity_id
_entity_poly.type
_entity_poly.pdbx_seq_one_letter_code
_entity_poly.pdbx_strand_id
1 'polypeptide(L)'
;MDAPVIVRATESYTGQFRDHRRTWMPLTSSMLLTAPLPDAAWDEIGWDRRELLGDGAHAYLYAQRTADGRIALGGRGVEYTFGSRIDPTPTISGGSSDRLRHALHALFPATRSVAIDASWSGTLAVPRDWCGSVGFDRRSGLGWAGGYVGHGVAASNLAGHTLADLIDGEVTGRTQLPWVDHVSRRWEPEPLRWLGVHGLYAAYRHSDRREAAGAPRTPRLGRLADRISRRYD
;
A
#
# COMPACT_ATOMS: atom_id res chain seq x y z
N MET A 1 33.00 -7.42 -3.91
CA MET A 1 32.59 -6.55 -5.02
C MET A 1 32.44 -5.19 -4.36
N ASP A 2 33.39 -4.30 -4.59
CA ASP A 2 33.47 -3.03 -3.88
C ASP A 2 32.89 -1.97 -4.80
N ALA A 3 31.75 -1.41 -4.41
CA ALA A 3 31.09 -0.33 -5.12
C ALA A 3 31.21 0.96 -4.28
N PRO A 4 31.61 2.10 -4.88
CA PRO A 4 31.72 3.36 -4.15
C PRO A 4 30.34 3.91 -3.73
N VAL A 5 29.29 3.49 -4.43
CA VAL A 5 27.89 3.84 -4.13
C VAL A 5 27.05 2.58 -4.15
N ILE A 6 26.23 2.40 -3.10
CA ILE A 6 25.26 1.32 -2.98
C ILE A 6 23.88 1.94 -2.76
N VAL A 7 22.92 1.58 -3.60
CA VAL A 7 21.53 2.04 -3.46
C VAL A 7 20.64 0.92 -2.91
N ARG A 8 20.08 1.13 -1.72
CA ARG A 8 19.05 0.26 -1.14
C ARG A 8 17.66 0.71 -1.59
N ALA A 9 17.19 0.11 -2.68
CA ALA A 9 15.84 0.28 -3.23
C ALA A 9 15.00 -1.01 -3.10
N THR A 10 15.13 -1.71 -1.97
CA THR A 10 14.56 -3.05 -1.75
C THR A 10 13.14 -3.05 -1.17
N GLU A 11 12.51 -1.88 -1.02
CA GLU A 11 11.14 -1.73 -0.52
C GLU A 11 10.93 -2.62 0.73
N SER A 12 9.85 -3.39 0.84
CA SER A 12 9.48 -4.20 2.00
C SER A 12 10.54 -5.23 2.38
N TYR A 13 11.30 -5.73 1.40
CA TYR A 13 12.41 -6.66 1.62
C TYR A 13 13.57 -6.04 2.40
N THR A 14 13.61 -4.71 2.56
CA THR A 14 14.52 -4.02 3.48
C THR A 14 14.44 -4.57 4.90
N GLY A 15 13.25 -4.98 5.35
CA GLY A 15 13.06 -5.61 6.65
C GLY A 15 13.76 -6.96 6.83
N GLN A 16 14.28 -7.57 5.76
CA GLN A 16 15.02 -8.83 5.83
C GLN A 16 16.49 -8.63 6.24
N PHE A 17 17.03 -7.42 6.11
CA PHE A 17 18.36 -7.09 6.61
C PHE A 17 18.35 -6.97 8.14
N ARG A 18 19.37 -7.55 8.79
CA ARG A 18 19.45 -7.65 10.27
C ARG A 18 19.25 -6.30 10.97
N ASP A 19 19.84 -5.25 10.44
CA ASP A 19 19.85 -3.92 11.06
C ASP A 19 18.64 -3.06 10.66
N HIS A 20 17.78 -3.57 9.76
CA HIS A 20 16.62 -2.86 9.21
C HIS A 20 15.27 -3.55 9.47
N ARG A 21 15.24 -4.63 10.29
CA ARG A 21 14.01 -5.38 10.65
C ARG A 21 12.83 -4.55 11.16
N ARG A 22 13.10 -3.35 11.66
CA ARG A 22 12.12 -2.41 12.23
C ARG A 22 12.05 -1.09 11.47
N THR A 23 12.81 -0.94 10.39
CA THR A 23 12.80 0.29 9.57
C THR A 23 11.46 0.43 8.87
N TRP A 24 11.04 -0.61 8.13
CA TRP A 24 9.74 -0.65 7.47
C TRP A 24 8.98 -1.92 7.82
N MET A 25 7.67 -1.79 8.00
CA MET A 25 6.77 -2.91 8.21
C MET A 25 6.24 -3.38 6.85
N PRO A 26 6.46 -4.65 6.46
CA PRO A 26 5.87 -5.20 5.25
C PRO A 26 4.38 -5.42 5.47
N LEU A 27 3.55 -4.77 4.66
CA LEU A 27 2.12 -5.09 4.53
C LEU A 27 1.85 -5.67 3.15
N THR A 28 0.72 -6.37 3.02
CA THR A 28 0.29 -6.95 1.74
C THR A 28 -0.89 -6.15 1.18
N SER A 29 -0.86 -5.85 -0.12
CA SER A 29 -2.02 -5.41 -0.89
C SER A 29 -2.42 -6.53 -1.85
N SER A 30 -3.73 -6.67 -2.08
CA SER A 30 -4.28 -7.66 -2.99
C SER A 30 -5.01 -6.96 -4.13
N MET A 31 -4.94 -7.56 -5.31
CA MET A 31 -5.53 -7.08 -6.54
C MET A 31 -6.38 -8.18 -7.17
N LEU A 32 -7.42 -7.76 -7.87
CA LEU A 32 -8.29 -8.58 -8.68
C LEU A 32 -8.50 -7.89 -10.04
N LEU A 33 -8.49 -8.66 -11.12
CA LEU A 33 -8.72 -8.19 -12.48
C LEU A 33 -9.82 -9.03 -13.13
N THR A 34 -10.85 -8.36 -13.64
CA THR A 34 -11.92 -9.04 -14.39
C THR A 34 -11.45 -9.46 -15.78
N ALA A 35 -12.20 -10.37 -16.40
CA ALA A 35 -12.27 -10.44 -17.86
C ALA A 35 -12.72 -9.09 -18.44
N PRO A 36 -12.50 -8.81 -19.74
CA PRO A 36 -13.11 -7.66 -20.40
C PRO A 36 -14.63 -7.70 -20.20
N LEU A 37 -15.20 -6.59 -19.74
CA LEU A 37 -16.64 -6.46 -19.55
C LEU A 37 -17.31 -6.24 -20.92
N PRO A 38 -18.50 -6.82 -21.16
CA PRO A 38 -19.29 -6.50 -22.34
C PRO A 38 -19.78 -5.06 -22.28
N ASP A 39 -20.01 -4.43 -23.44
CA ASP A 39 -20.47 -3.04 -23.54
C ASP A 39 -21.72 -2.76 -22.71
N ALA A 40 -22.68 -3.69 -22.71
CA ALA A 40 -23.90 -3.57 -21.89
C ALA A 40 -23.62 -3.45 -20.38
N ALA A 41 -22.56 -4.08 -19.87
CA ALA A 41 -22.16 -3.92 -18.47
C ALA A 41 -21.52 -2.55 -18.23
N TRP A 42 -20.79 -2.00 -19.19
CA TRP A 42 -20.27 -0.63 -19.11
C TRP A 42 -21.39 0.41 -19.14
N ASP A 43 -22.39 0.21 -20.00
CA ASP A 43 -23.58 1.07 -20.10
C ASP A 43 -24.36 1.10 -18.77
N GLU A 44 -24.50 -0.05 -18.09
CA GLU A 44 -25.13 -0.12 -16.76
C GLU A 44 -24.29 0.58 -15.68
N ILE A 45 -22.97 0.40 -15.71
CA ILE A 45 -22.06 0.99 -14.72
C ILE A 45 -21.96 2.52 -14.88
N GLY A 46 -21.99 3.04 -16.12
CA GLY A 46 -21.88 4.47 -16.40
C GLY A 46 -20.50 5.08 -16.11
N TRP A 47 -19.42 4.28 -16.16
CA TRP A 47 -18.04 4.71 -15.86
C TRP A 47 -17.20 4.85 -17.13
N ASP A 48 -17.44 5.93 -17.88
CA ASP A 48 -16.93 6.06 -19.25
C ASP A 48 -15.53 6.66 -19.37
N ARG A 49 -15.17 7.61 -18.51
CA ARG A 49 -13.93 8.39 -18.70
C ARG A 49 -12.72 7.83 -17.93
N ARG A 50 -12.83 6.57 -17.45
CA ARG A 50 -11.74 5.82 -16.80
C ARG A 50 -11.15 6.54 -15.58
N GLU A 51 -11.94 7.34 -14.89
CA GLU A 51 -11.53 8.02 -13.65
C GLU A 51 -11.08 6.99 -12.62
N LEU A 52 -10.06 7.29 -11.82
CA LEU A 52 -9.68 6.43 -10.70
C LEU A 52 -10.73 6.53 -9.58
N LEU A 53 -11.12 5.38 -9.05
CA LEU A 53 -12.07 5.30 -7.95
C LEU A 53 -11.33 4.91 -6.66
N GLY A 54 -11.72 5.52 -5.55
CA GLY A 54 -11.34 5.12 -4.21
C GLY A 54 -12.56 5.25 -3.30
N ASP A 55 -12.71 4.32 -2.34
CA ASP A 55 -13.78 4.41 -1.35
C ASP A 55 -13.34 5.18 -0.09
N GLY A 56 -14.31 5.45 0.79
CA GLY A 56 -14.08 6.11 2.08
C GLY A 56 -13.91 5.14 3.25
N ALA A 57 -13.78 3.84 3.01
CA ALA A 57 -13.71 2.84 4.09
C ALA A 57 -12.33 2.83 4.75
N HIS A 58 -12.24 2.36 6.01
CA HIS A 58 -10.94 2.22 6.68
C HIS A 58 -10.10 1.14 6.01
N ALA A 59 -10.76 0.03 5.64
CA ALA A 59 -10.25 -0.97 4.71
C ALA A 59 -10.48 -0.55 3.26
N TYR A 60 -9.82 0.54 2.86
CA TYR A 60 -10.08 1.17 1.57
C TYR A 60 -9.87 0.25 0.36
N LEU A 61 -10.65 0.51 -0.67
CA LEU A 61 -10.57 -0.07 -1.99
C LEU A 61 -10.24 1.01 -3.02
N TYR A 62 -9.62 0.59 -4.11
CA TYR A 62 -9.38 1.44 -5.28
C TYR A 62 -9.64 0.65 -6.55
N ALA A 63 -10.22 1.31 -7.55
CA ALA A 63 -10.55 0.67 -8.82
C ALA A 63 -10.12 1.53 -10.01
N GLN A 64 -9.75 0.85 -11.10
CA GLN A 64 -9.47 1.48 -12.39
C GLN A 64 -10.11 0.69 -13.53
N ARG A 65 -10.70 1.41 -14.49
CA ARG A 65 -11.05 0.89 -15.80
C ARG A 65 -9.79 0.86 -16.67
N THR A 66 -9.38 -0.34 -17.05
CA THR A 66 -8.21 -0.58 -17.90
C THR A 66 -8.49 -0.21 -19.36
N ALA A 67 -7.43 -0.06 -20.15
CA ALA A 67 -7.56 0.37 -21.54
C ALA A 67 -8.30 -0.62 -22.43
N ASP A 68 -8.26 -1.90 -22.06
CA ASP A 68 -8.88 -3.05 -22.72
C ASP A 68 -10.21 -3.48 -22.08
N GLY A 69 -10.85 -2.58 -21.32
CA GLY A 69 -12.25 -2.76 -20.90
C GLY A 69 -12.46 -3.69 -19.72
N ARG A 70 -11.47 -3.81 -18.82
CA ARG A 70 -11.56 -4.58 -17.56
C ARG A 70 -11.64 -3.65 -16.35
N ILE A 71 -12.09 -4.19 -15.22
CA ILE A 71 -11.96 -3.54 -13.92
C ILE A 71 -10.77 -4.17 -13.18
N ALA A 72 -9.78 -3.33 -12.84
CA ALA A 72 -8.74 -3.67 -11.88
C ALA A 72 -9.15 -3.10 -10.52
N LEU A 73 -9.40 -3.98 -9.55
CA LEU A 73 -9.83 -3.63 -8.19
C LEU A 73 -8.75 -4.05 -7.20
N GLY A 74 -8.24 -3.09 -6.45
CA GLY A 74 -7.25 -3.30 -5.41
C GLY A 74 -7.75 -2.94 -4.04
N GLY A 75 -7.12 -3.52 -3.03
CA GLY A 75 -7.46 -3.26 -1.65
C GLY A 75 -6.43 -3.82 -0.69
N ARG A 76 -6.79 -3.76 0.59
CA ARG A 76 -5.96 -4.31 1.65
C ARG A 76 -5.87 -5.83 1.52
N GLY A 77 -4.65 -6.36 1.56
CA GLY A 77 -4.37 -7.79 1.44
C GLY A 77 -4.35 -8.52 2.78
N VAL A 78 -3.59 -9.62 2.83
CA VAL A 78 -3.45 -10.48 4.02
C VAL A 78 -2.93 -9.69 5.23
N GLU A 79 -3.38 -10.10 6.42
CA GLU A 79 -2.98 -9.49 7.68
C GLU A 79 -1.46 -9.57 7.91
N TYR A 80 -0.93 -8.65 8.73
CA TYR A 80 0.49 -8.62 9.05
C TYR A 80 0.97 -9.94 9.67
N THR A 81 2.06 -10.47 9.11
CA THR A 81 2.69 -11.71 9.59
C THR A 81 3.75 -11.40 10.64
N PHE A 82 3.73 -12.15 11.75
CA PHE A 82 4.67 -12.00 12.87
C PHE A 82 6.14 -11.97 12.39
N GLY A 83 6.94 -11.08 12.98
CA GLY A 83 8.37 -10.97 12.66
C GLY A 83 8.67 -10.33 11.32
N SER A 84 7.71 -9.65 10.68
CA SER A 84 7.87 -9.05 9.34
C SER A 84 8.30 -10.07 8.28
N ARG A 85 7.81 -11.30 8.44
CA ARG A 85 8.06 -12.36 7.46
C ARG A 85 7.32 -12.02 6.17
N ILE A 86 8.05 -12.06 5.06
CA ILE A 86 7.52 -11.86 3.72
C ILE A 86 7.43 -13.24 3.08
N ASP A 87 6.28 -13.55 2.49
CA ASP A 87 6.13 -14.73 1.66
C ASP A 87 6.90 -14.52 0.34
N PRO A 88 7.86 -15.38 -0.02
CA PRO A 88 8.59 -15.25 -1.29
C PRO A 88 7.68 -15.45 -2.51
N THR A 89 6.53 -16.10 -2.34
CA THR A 89 5.52 -16.34 -3.38
C THR A 89 4.17 -15.86 -2.87
N PRO A 90 3.95 -14.53 -2.79
CA PRO A 90 2.73 -13.98 -2.21
C PRO A 90 1.53 -14.29 -3.12
N THR A 91 0.89 -15.43 -2.89
CA THR A 91 -0.40 -15.76 -3.47
C THR A 91 -1.48 -15.01 -2.73
N ILE A 92 -2.49 -14.51 -3.45
CA ILE A 92 -3.67 -13.98 -2.80
C ILE A 92 -4.32 -15.09 -1.95
N SER A 93 -4.58 -14.81 -0.67
CA SER A 93 -5.29 -15.77 0.18
C SER A 93 -6.74 -15.90 -0.32
N GLY A 94 -7.33 -17.10 -0.20
CA GLY A 94 -8.74 -17.33 -0.59
C GLY A 94 -9.68 -16.29 0.02
N GLY A 95 -9.51 -16.00 1.33
CA GLY A 95 -10.31 -14.99 2.02
C GLY A 95 -10.10 -13.56 1.53
N SER A 96 -8.91 -13.18 1.04
CA SER A 96 -8.68 -11.86 0.42
C SER A 96 -9.32 -11.77 -0.95
N SER A 97 -9.23 -12.84 -1.76
CA SER A 97 -9.87 -12.93 -3.08
C SER A 97 -11.39 -12.82 -2.96
N ASP A 98 -12.01 -13.54 -2.02
CA ASP A 98 -13.46 -13.51 -1.82
C ASP A 98 -13.96 -12.13 -1.38
N ARG A 99 -13.20 -11.43 -0.53
CA ARG A 99 -13.53 -10.06 -0.10
C ARG A 99 -13.50 -9.08 -1.27
N LEU A 100 -12.46 -9.12 -2.11
CA LEU A 100 -12.37 -8.26 -3.28
C LEU A 100 -13.47 -8.56 -4.30
N ARG A 101 -13.77 -9.85 -4.53
CA ARG A 101 -14.88 -10.27 -5.40
C ARG A 101 -16.23 -9.77 -4.87
N HIS A 102 -16.48 -9.92 -3.57
CA HIS A 102 -17.71 -9.43 -2.96
C HIS A 102 -17.84 -7.91 -3.11
N ALA A 103 -16.75 -7.18 -2.85
CA ALA A 103 -16.73 -5.74 -3.02
C ALA A 103 -16.94 -5.31 -4.48
N LEU A 104 -16.32 -6.01 -5.45
CA LEU A 104 -16.54 -5.78 -6.88
C LEU A 104 -18.03 -5.86 -7.23
N HIS A 105 -18.70 -6.94 -6.81
CA HIS A 105 -20.11 -7.17 -7.13
C HIS A 105 -21.07 -6.27 -6.35
N ALA A 106 -20.63 -5.72 -5.21
CA ALA A 106 -21.38 -4.74 -4.45
C ALA A 106 -21.29 -3.35 -5.09
N LEU A 107 -20.10 -2.96 -5.55
CA LEU A 107 -19.86 -1.68 -6.22
C LEU A 107 -20.42 -1.66 -7.65
N PHE A 108 -20.28 -2.78 -8.37
CA PHE A 108 -20.67 -2.91 -9.77
C PHE A 108 -21.50 -4.19 -9.98
N PRO A 109 -22.82 -4.15 -9.72
CA PRO A 109 -23.69 -5.33 -9.87
C PRO A 109 -23.60 -6.02 -11.24
N ALA A 110 -23.41 -5.24 -12.32
CA ALA A 110 -23.19 -5.74 -13.69
C ALA A 110 -22.02 -6.74 -13.83
N THR A 111 -21.08 -6.76 -12.87
CA THR A 111 -19.91 -7.67 -12.89
C THR A 111 -20.21 -9.08 -12.41
N ARG A 112 -21.41 -9.37 -11.88
CA ARG A 112 -21.73 -10.67 -11.25
C ARG A 112 -21.63 -11.86 -12.20
N SER A 113 -21.84 -11.64 -13.50
CA SER A 113 -21.70 -12.65 -14.55
C SER A 113 -20.31 -12.65 -15.22
N VAL A 114 -19.43 -11.73 -14.84
CA VAL A 114 -18.12 -11.54 -15.46
C VAL A 114 -17.07 -12.38 -14.74
N ALA A 115 -16.26 -13.11 -15.52
CA ALA A 115 -15.18 -13.92 -14.98
C ALA A 115 -14.07 -13.04 -14.35
N ILE A 116 -13.28 -13.66 -13.47
CA ILE A 116 -12.07 -13.04 -12.92
C ILE A 116 -10.88 -13.71 -13.61
N ASP A 117 -10.11 -12.92 -14.35
CA ASP A 117 -8.99 -13.40 -15.15
C ASP A 117 -7.73 -13.56 -14.31
N ALA A 118 -7.53 -12.69 -13.33
CA ALA A 118 -6.36 -12.74 -12.47
C ALA A 118 -6.63 -12.16 -11.09
N SER A 119 -5.86 -12.65 -10.11
CA SER A 119 -5.74 -12.06 -8.80
C SER A 119 -4.34 -12.31 -8.25
N TRP A 120 -3.80 -11.32 -7.54
CA TRP A 120 -2.44 -11.39 -7.03
C TRP A 120 -2.29 -10.56 -5.75
N SER A 121 -1.17 -10.77 -5.08
CA SER A 121 -0.77 -9.99 -3.91
C SER A 121 0.65 -9.49 -4.05
N GLY A 122 0.88 -8.28 -3.55
CA GLY A 122 2.19 -7.66 -3.49
C GLY A 122 2.46 -7.15 -2.08
N THR A 123 3.73 -7.09 -1.72
CA THR A 123 4.15 -6.49 -0.46
C THR A 123 4.56 -5.04 -0.66
N LEU A 124 4.28 -4.21 0.34
CA LEU A 124 4.67 -2.81 0.42
C LEU A 124 5.31 -2.49 1.77
N ALA A 125 6.18 -1.49 1.81
CA ALA A 125 6.91 -1.03 2.96
C ALA A 125 6.16 0.13 3.60
N VAL A 126 5.86 -0.01 4.87
CA VAL A 126 5.23 1.03 5.66
C VAL A 126 6.21 1.56 6.70
N PRO A 127 6.69 2.80 6.58
CA PRO A 127 7.40 3.50 7.66
C PRO A 127 6.44 3.84 8.81
N ARG A 128 6.96 4.10 10.01
CA ARG A 128 6.13 4.30 11.22
C ARG A 128 5.20 5.51 11.15
N ASP A 129 5.55 6.49 10.33
CA ASP A 129 4.81 7.72 10.06
C ASP A 129 4.18 7.74 8.65
N TRP A 130 4.21 6.62 7.92
CA TRP A 130 3.63 6.48 6.58
C TRP A 130 4.25 7.38 5.49
N CYS A 131 5.38 8.04 5.79
CA CYS A 131 6.07 8.92 4.86
C CYS A 131 7.21 8.17 4.15
N GLY A 132 7.13 8.06 2.82
CA GLY A 132 8.24 7.58 2.02
C GLY A 132 9.44 8.52 2.09
N SER A 133 10.65 7.98 1.91
CA SER A 133 11.87 8.79 1.91
C SER A 133 12.89 8.35 0.87
N VAL A 134 13.71 9.32 0.49
CA VAL A 134 14.88 9.16 -0.37
C VAL A 134 16.04 9.87 0.29
N GLY A 135 17.25 9.33 0.22
CA GLY A 135 18.41 9.98 0.80
C GLY A 135 19.72 9.34 0.39
N PHE A 136 20.81 10.06 0.63
CA PHE A 136 22.15 9.61 0.27
C PHE A 136 23.18 10.09 1.31
N ASP A 137 23.82 9.13 1.97
CA ASP A 137 24.94 9.42 2.87
C ASP A 137 26.26 9.32 2.09
N ARG A 138 26.81 10.48 1.72
CA ARG A 138 28.10 10.59 1.02
C ARG A 138 29.26 9.96 1.77
N ARG A 139 29.22 9.91 3.10
CA ARG A 139 30.32 9.38 3.91
C ARG A 139 30.39 7.86 3.83
N SER A 140 29.24 7.19 3.79
CA SER A 140 29.18 5.72 3.67
C SER A 140 29.00 5.23 2.23
N GLY A 141 28.64 6.13 1.30
CA GLY A 141 28.26 5.77 -0.07
C GLY A 141 26.88 5.10 -0.15
N LEU A 142 26.06 5.15 0.91
CA LEU A 142 24.77 4.47 0.96
C LEU A 142 23.62 5.41 0.56
N GLY A 143 22.95 5.09 -0.54
CA GLY A 143 21.67 5.66 -0.93
C GLY A 143 20.50 4.79 -0.48
N TRP A 144 19.35 5.39 -0.22
CA TRP A 144 18.10 4.66 0.00
C TRP A 144 16.92 5.35 -0.68
N ALA A 145 15.94 4.52 -1.06
CA ALA A 145 14.67 5.00 -1.58
C ALA A 145 13.60 3.95 -1.25
N GLY A 146 12.47 4.35 -0.69
CA GLY A 146 11.36 3.42 -0.41
C GLY A 146 10.42 3.89 0.69
N GLY A 147 9.64 2.93 1.22
CA GLY A 147 8.61 3.25 2.20
C GLY A 147 7.42 3.98 1.58
N TYR A 148 7.18 3.79 0.27
CA TYR A 148 6.19 4.55 -0.48
C TYR A 148 4.74 4.20 -0.13
N VAL A 149 4.54 3.18 0.71
CA VAL A 149 3.24 2.67 1.12
C VAL A 149 2.41 2.25 -0.10
N GLY A 150 1.43 3.06 -0.51
CA GLY A 150 0.55 2.80 -1.67
C GLY A 150 0.87 3.64 -2.90
N HIS A 151 1.90 4.49 -2.86
CA HIS A 151 2.19 5.47 -3.91
C HIS A 151 3.45 5.14 -4.73
N GLY A 152 3.94 3.90 -4.62
CA GLY A 152 5.25 3.50 -5.14
C GLY A 152 5.46 3.70 -6.64
N VAL A 153 4.42 3.54 -7.46
CA VAL A 153 4.54 3.72 -8.93
C VAL A 153 4.95 5.15 -9.28
N ALA A 154 4.25 6.16 -8.74
CA ALA A 154 4.60 7.56 -8.98
C ALA A 154 5.83 8.01 -8.17
N ALA A 155 5.90 7.60 -6.89
CA ALA A 155 6.95 8.04 -5.98
C ALA A 155 8.33 7.50 -6.37
N SER A 156 8.44 6.27 -6.88
CA SER A 156 9.73 5.69 -7.31
C SER A 156 10.37 6.44 -8.46
N ASN A 157 9.58 6.95 -9.41
CA ASN A 157 10.08 7.78 -10.50
C ASN A 157 10.71 9.08 -9.95
N LEU A 158 9.99 9.78 -9.06
CA LEU A 158 10.53 10.98 -8.41
C LEU A 158 11.79 10.63 -7.58
N ALA A 159 11.75 9.54 -6.83
CA ALA A 159 12.86 9.12 -5.98
C ALA A 159 14.11 8.78 -6.78
N GLY A 160 13.98 8.13 -7.93
CA GLY A 160 15.09 7.80 -8.81
C GLY A 160 15.82 9.05 -9.29
N HIS A 161 15.07 10.04 -9.78
CA HIS A 161 15.64 11.34 -10.18
C HIS A 161 16.26 12.08 -8.99
N THR A 162 15.57 12.17 -7.86
CA THR A 162 16.12 12.81 -6.65
C THR A 162 17.40 12.12 -6.19
N LEU A 163 17.45 10.79 -6.21
CA LEU A 163 18.63 10.05 -5.76
C LEU A 163 19.82 10.21 -6.70
N ALA A 164 19.58 10.28 -8.02
CA ALA A 164 20.62 10.59 -9.00
C ALA A 164 21.24 11.97 -8.71
N ASP A 165 20.42 13.01 -8.58
CA ASP A 165 20.88 14.36 -8.23
C ASP A 165 21.67 14.38 -6.90
N LEU A 166 21.19 13.66 -5.88
CA LEU A 166 21.88 13.56 -4.58
C LEU A 166 23.26 12.91 -4.68
N ILE A 167 23.36 11.83 -5.47
CA ILE A 167 24.61 11.11 -5.74
C ILE A 167 25.61 12.00 -6.49
N ASP A 168 25.14 12.72 -7.51
CA ASP A 168 25.97 13.62 -8.32
C ASP A 168 26.39 14.89 -7.56
N GLY A 169 25.73 15.19 -6.44
CA GLY A 169 26.04 16.36 -5.63
C GLY A 169 25.24 17.60 -5.99
N GLU A 170 24.23 17.45 -6.84
CA GLU A 170 23.44 18.54 -7.41
C GLU A 170 22.39 19.08 -6.42
N VAL A 171 22.23 20.41 -6.43
CA VAL A 171 21.18 21.09 -5.66
C VAL A 171 20.06 21.46 -6.62
N THR A 172 18.98 20.69 -6.62
CA THR A 172 17.82 20.86 -7.50
C THR A 172 16.56 21.03 -6.66
N GLY A 173 15.46 21.48 -7.28
CA GLY A 173 14.17 21.55 -6.58
C GLY A 173 13.71 20.20 -6.03
N ARG A 174 14.17 19.08 -6.61
CA ARG A 174 13.86 17.72 -6.15
C ARG A 174 14.66 17.31 -4.93
N THR A 175 15.91 17.76 -4.80
CA THR A 175 16.77 17.46 -3.64
C THR A 175 16.45 18.30 -2.42
N GLN A 176 15.58 19.31 -2.57
CA GLN A 176 15.11 20.19 -1.49
C GLN A 176 13.71 19.81 -0.95
N LEU A 177 13.08 18.76 -1.48
CA LEU A 177 11.77 18.31 -1.03
C LEU A 177 11.84 17.73 0.40
N PRO A 178 10.78 17.88 1.23
CA PRO A 178 10.80 17.51 2.65
C PRO A 178 10.96 16.01 2.93
N TRP A 179 10.77 15.15 1.93
CA TRP A 179 11.00 13.71 2.03
C TRP A 179 12.47 13.29 1.87
N VAL A 180 13.34 14.23 1.47
CA VAL A 180 14.79 14.01 1.32
C VAL A 180 15.41 13.90 2.69
N ASP A 181 16.18 12.84 2.91
CA ASP A 181 16.81 12.48 4.19
C ASP A 181 15.81 12.36 5.36
N HIS A 182 14.51 12.23 5.07
CA HIS A 182 13.50 11.98 6.09
C HIS A 182 13.72 10.61 6.74
N VAL A 183 13.72 10.60 8.07
CA VAL A 183 13.92 9.40 8.87
C VAL A 183 12.73 9.17 9.79
N SER A 184 11.91 8.19 9.45
CA SER A 184 10.84 7.71 10.31
C SER A 184 11.38 6.99 11.55
N ARG A 185 10.64 7.06 12.65
CA ARG A 185 10.92 6.23 13.83
C ARG A 185 10.88 4.74 13.47
N ARG A 186 11.67 3.92 14.15
CA ARG A 186 11.59 2.46 14.02
C ARG A 186 10.26 1.95 14.57
N TRP A 187 9.67 0.97 13.91
CA TRP A 187 8.53 0.23 14.42
C TRP A 187 8.83 -0.44 15.76
N GLU A 188 7.80 -0.72 16.54
CA GLU A 188 7.87 -1.42 17.82
C GLU A 188 8.49 -2.83 17.66
N PRO A 189 9.18 -3.37 18.68
CA PRO A 189 9.66 -4.75 18.65
C PRO A 189 8.48 -5.75 18.71
N GLU A 190 8.72 -7.00 18.32
CA GLU A 190 7.75 -8.08 18.54
C GLU A 190 7.72 -8.50 20.02
N PRO A 191 6.56 -8.90 20.58
CA PRO A 191 5.25 -9.05 19.92
C PRO A 191 4.38 -7.79 19.88
N LEU A 192 4.86 -6.64 20.38
CA LEU A 192 4.06 -5.42 20.51
C LEU A 192 3.54 -4.91 19.16
N ARG A 193 4.38 -4.94 18.13
CA ARG A 193 4.00 -4.57 16.76
C ARG A 193 2.90 -5.47 16.22
N TRP A 194 3.07 -6.80 16.30
CA TRP A 194 2.05 -7.74 15.85
C TRP A 194 0.71 -7.51 16.55
N LEU A 195 0.71 -7.40 17.88
CA LEU A 195 -0.51 -7.11 18.65
C LEU A 195 -1.14 -5.78 18.25
N GLY A 196 -0.34 -4.73 18.09
CA GLY A 196 -0.82 -3.40 17.70
C GLY A 196 -1.49 -3.40 16.32
N VAL A 197 -0.88 -4.05 15.33
CA VAL A 197 -1.41 -4.13 13.96
C VAL A 197 -2.71 -4.95 13.92
N HIS A 198 -2.75 -6.09 14.59
CA HIS A 198 -3.95 -6.94 14.65
C HIS A 198 -5.09 -6.25 15.40
N GLY A 199 -4.79 -5.55 16.51
CA GLY A 199 -5.74 -4.73 17.23
C GLY A 199 -6.30 -3.58 16.37
N LEU A 200 -5.43 -2.91 15.62
CA LEU A 200 -5.82 -1.87 14.66
C LEU A 200 -6.77 -2.43 13.59
N TYR A 201 -6.48 -3.61 13.05
CA TYR A 201 -7.33 -4.25 12.03
C TYR A 201 -8.68 -4.70 12.59
N ALA A 202 -8.72 -5.18 13.83
CA ALA A 202 -9.98 -5.49 14.50
C ALA A 202 -10.84 -4.23 14.69
N ALA A 203 -10.23 -3.12 15.12
CA ALA A 203 -10.90 -1.83 15.29
C ALA A 203 -11.46 -1.26 13.97
N TYR A 204 -10.68 -1.34 12.88
CA TYR A 204 -11.15 -0.91 11.56
C TYR A 204 -12.29 -1.78 11.03
N ARG A 205 -12.17 -3.12 11.08
CA ARG A 205 -13.26 -4.02 10.68
C ARG A 205 -14.53 -3.80 11.51
N HIS A 206 -14.39 -3.44 12.78
CA HIS A 206 -15.53 -3.10 13.62
C HIS A 206 -16.18 -1.77 13.22
N SER A 207 -15.36 -0.78 12.87
CA SER A 207 -15.82 0.54 12.44
C SER A 207 -16.54 0.46 11.10
N ASP A 208 -15.93 -0.18 10.09
CA ASP A 208 -16.53 -0.37 8.77
C ASP A 208 -17.86 -1.13 8.85
N ARG A 209 -17.96 -2.17 9.69
CA ARG A 209 -19.22 -2.91 9.91
C ARG A 209 -20.33 -2.04 10.51
N ARG A 210 -19.99 -1.12 11.40
CA ARG A 210 -20.98 -0.21 11.99
C ARG A 210 -21.40 0.88 11.03
N GLU A 211 -20.47 1.42 10.24
CA GLU A 211 -20.78 2.41 9.22
C GLU A 211 -21.66 1.81 8.11
N ALA A 212 -21.36 0.59 7.66
CA ALA A 212 -22.21 -0.15 6.73
C ALA A 212 -23.61 -0.44 7.29
N ALA A 213 -23.75 -0.58 8.61
CA ALA A 213 -25.04 -0.73 9.29
C ALA A 213 -25.77 0.61 9.55
N GLY A 214 -25.28 1.72 8.97
CA GLY A 214 -25.92 3.03 9.05
C GLY A 214 -25.51 3.88 10.26
N ALA A 215 -24.37 3.59 10.90
CA ALA A 215 -23.91 4.44 12.00
C ALA A 215 -23.62 5.87 11.51
N PRO A 216 -24.14 6.92 12.19
CA PRO A 216 -24.03 8.30 11.73
C PRO A 216 -22.62 8.89 11.85
N ARG A 217 -21.71 8.21 12.56
CA ARG A 217 -20.32 8.64 12.81
C ARG A 217 -19.41 7.43 13.00
N THR A 218 -18.15 7.57 12.58
CA THR A 218 -17.08 6.62 12.87
C THR A 218 -16.96 6.36 14.38
N PRO A 219 -17.00 5.10 14.84
CA PRO A 219 -16.85 4.76 16.24
C PRO A 219 -15.54 5.29 16.85
N ARG A 220 -15.56 5.60 18.15
CA ARG A 220 -14.39 6.15 18.89
C ARG A 220 -13.13 5.28 18.76
N LEU A 221 -13.29 3.97 18.60
CA LEU A 221 -12.19 3.02 18.39
C LEU A 221 -11.49 3.24 17.03
N GLY A 222 -12.21 3.55 15.96
CA GLY A 222 -11.63 3.89 14.65
C GLY A 222 -10.79 5.18 14.71
N ARG A 223 -11.32 6.22 15.36
CA ARG A 223 -10.58 7.48 15.55
C ARG A 223 -9.32 7.34 16.42
N LEU A 224 -9.37 6.48 17.44
CA LEU A 224 -8.21 6.18 18.27
C LEU A 224 -7.16 5.39 17.47
N ALA A 225 -7.62 4.43 16.66
CA ALA A 225 -6.80 3.68 15.71
C ALA A 225 -6.08 4.61 14.71
N ASP A 226 -6.79 5.60 14.15
CA ASP A 226 -6.19 6.58 13.23
C ASP A 226 -5.08 7.39 13.90
N ARG A 227 -5.31 7.89 15.12
CA ARG A 227 -4.28 8.61 15.90
C ARG A 227 -3.06 7.74 16.25
N ILE A 228 -3.28 6.47 16.62
CA ILE A 228 -2.18 5.56 16.96
C ILE A 228 -1.36 5.21 15.71
N SER A 229 -2.07 5.03 14.59
CA SER A 229 -1.45 4.75 13.30
C SER A 229 -0.72 5.95 12.71
N ARG A 230 -1.10 7.20 13.06
CA ARG A 230 -0.60 8.45 12.44
C ARG A 230 -0.77 8.47 10.92
N ARG A 231 -1.82 7.82 10.42
CA ARG A 231 -2.08 7.70 8.98
C ARG A 231 -2.54 9.03 8.34
N TYR A 232 -2.94 10.02 9.15
CA TYR A 232 -3.53 11.29 8.71
C TYR A 232 -3.00 12.52 9.49
N ASP A 233 -1.88 12.39 10.21
CA ASP A 233 -1.24 13.51 10.92
C ASP A 233 -0.10 14.11 10.08
#